data_AF-A0A956U3T7-F1
#
_entry.id   AF-A0A956U3T7-F1
#
_cell.length_a   1.000
_cell.length_b   1.000
_cell.length_c   1.000
_cell.angle_alpha   90.00
_cell.angle_beta   90.00
_cell.angle_gamma   90.00
#
_symmetry.space_group_name_H-M   'P 1'
#
loop_
_entity.id
_entity.type
_entity.pdbx_description
1 polymer ?
#
loop_
_entity_poly.entity_id
_entity_poly.type
_entity_poly.pdbx_seq_one_letter_code
_entity_poly.pdbx_strand_id
1 'polypeptide(L)'
;MTKESLVEKIEAILEIQIKDAEKRFSNSSYYGDTGKWVSMAISMAESAIKGSIDKAIEAKSINPIILAAGRSKAQFREEGDPDGYGLATYNEIIRDLFALQKQMGEVPTLDPDEVMSLPLNG
;
A
#
# COMPACT_ATOMS: atom_id res chain seq x y z
N MET A 1 13.32 15.40 6.81
CA MET A 1 11.88 15.17 6.59
C MET A 1 11.15 15.35 7.92
N THR A 2 10.03 16.06 7.95
CA THR A 2 9.17 16.17 9.13
C THR A 2 8.10 15.07 9.09
N LYS A 3 7.53 14.74 10.26
CA LYS A 3 6.40 13.80 10.35
C LYS A 3 5.23 14.26 9.48
N GLU A 4 4.90 15.55 9.54
CA GLU A 4 3.82 16.17 8.76
C GLU A 4 4.03 15.97 7.24
N SER A 5 5.23 16.27 6.73
CA SER A 5 5.53 16.11 5.30
C SER A 5 5.48 14.65 4.83
N LEU A 6 5.84 13.69 5.69
CA LEU A 6 5.74 12.26 5.36
C LEU A 6 4.27 11.82 5.30
N VAL A 7 3.47 12.25 6.28
CA VAL A 7 2.04 11.96 6.34
C VAL A 7 1.33 12.48 5.10
N GLU A 8 1.53 13.76 4.75
CA GLU A 8 0.91 14.37 3.57
C GLU A 8 1.21 13.61 2.28
N LYS A 9 2.48 13.18 2.09
CA LYS A 9 2.88 12.43 0.90
C LYS A 9 2.28 11.03 0.83
N ILE A 10 2.17 10.36 1.98
CA ILE A 10 1.52 9.04 2.07
C ILE A 10 0.02 9.15 1.83
N GLU A 11 -0.63 10.15 2.42
CA GLU A 11 -2.07 10.39 2.25
C GLU A 11 -2.39 10.69 0.79
N ALA A 12 -1.53 11.45 0.09
CA ALA A 12 -1.69 11.67 -1.35
C ALA A 12 -1.60 10.37 -2.18
N ILE A 13 -0.72 9.42 -1.83
CA ILE A 13 -0.63 8.11 -2.49
C ILE A 13 -1.94 7.33 -2.28
N LEU A 14 -2.43 7.26 -1.04
CA LEU A 14 -3.65 6.52 -0.72
C LEU A 14 -4.89 7.15 -1.37
N GLU A 15 -4.98 8.48 -1.41
CA GLU A 15 -6.10 9.19 -2.03
C GLU A 15 -6.20 8.94 -3.54
N ILE A 16 -5.07 8.85 -4.25
CA ILE A 16 -5.04 8.48 -5.67
C ILE A 16 -5.65 7.10 -5.88
N GLN A 17 -5.29 6.14 -5.03
CA GLN A 17 -5.78 4.76 -5.12
C GLN A 17 -7.26 4.66 -4.77
N ILE A 18 -7.73 5.45 -3.80
CA ILE A 18 -9.17 5.56 -3.46
C ILE A 18 -9.95 6.12 -4.66
N LYS A 19 -9.49 7.22 -5.26
CA LYS A 19 -10.19 7.84 -6.40
C LYS A 19 -10.19 6.92 -7.63
N ASP A 20 -9.09 6.20 -7.87
CA ASP A 20 -9.04 5.24 -8.98
C ASP A 20 -9.97 4.04 -8.72
N ALA A 21 -10.02 3.56 -7.47
CA ALA A 21 -10.99 2.56 -7.05
C ALA A 21 -12.43 3.03 -7.31
N GLU A 22 -12.82 4.20 -6.79
CA GLU A 22 -14.15 4.80 -6.97
C GLU A 22 -14.53 4.96 -8.46
N LYS A 23 -13.56 5.33 -9.29
CA LYS A 23 -13.74 5.41 -10.74
C LYS A 23 -13.96 4.04 -11.40
N ARG A 24 -13.26 3.00 -10.92
CA ARG A 24 -13.45 1.61 -11.37
C ARG A 24 -14.80 1.06 -10.91
N PHE A 25 -15.25 1.38 -9.70
CA PHE A 25 -16.59 1.05 -9.18
C PHE A 25 -17.72 1.69 -9.99
N SER A 26 -17.60 2.97 -10.31
CA SER A 26 -18.65 3.74 -11.00
C SER A 26 -18.75 3.41 -12.50
N ASN A 27 -17.69 2.88 -13.10
CA ASN A 27 -17.76 2.26 -14.42
C ASN A 27 -18.25 0.80 -14.28
N SER A 28 -19.54 0.60 -14.61
CA SER A 28 -20.30 -0.67 -14.64
C SER A 28 -19.65 -1.89 -15.35
N SER A 29 -18.40 -1.79 -15.80
CA SER A 29 -17.61 -2.84 -16.45
C SER A 29 -16.89 -3.76 -15.46
N TYR A 30 -16.79 -3.39 -14.18
CA TYR A 30 -16.21 -4.25 -13.14
C TYR A 30 -17.32 -5.11 -12.52
N TYR A 31 -17.29 -6.41 -12.83
CA TYR A 31 -18.24 -7.39 -12.34
C TYR A 31 -18.03 -7.70 -10.84
N GLY A 32 -19.12 -8.02 -10.13
CA GLY A 32 -19.09 -8.67 -8.80
C GLY A 32 -18.57 -7.82 -7.64
N ASP A 33 -17.87 -8.47 -6.71
CA ASP A 33 -17.33 -7.90 -5.46
C ASP A 33 -16.02 -7.12 -5.66
N THR A 34 -15.59 -6.86 -6.91
CA THR A 34 -14.30 -6.22 -7.25
C THR A 34 -13.98 -5.05 -6.33
N GLY A 35 -14.89 -4.09 -6.24
CA GLY A 35 -14.59 -2.90 -5.51
C GLY A 35 -14.61 -3.11 -3.98
N LYS A 36 -15.40 -4.07 -3.45
CA LYS A 36 -15.30 -4.45 -2.03
C LYS A 36 -13.87 -4.87 -1.69
N TRP A 37 -13.24 -5.69 -2.54
CA TRP A 37 -11.85 -6.13 -2.36
C TRP A 37 -10.85 -5.00 -2.47
N VAL A 38 -11.05 -4.08 -3.41
CA VAL A 38 -10.21 -2.87 -3.54
C VAL A 38 -10.33 -1.97 -2.30
N SER A 39 -11.55 -1.67 -1.85
CA SER A 39 -11.77 -0.87 -0.64
C SER A 39 -11.15 -1.51 0.58
N MET A 40 -11.31 -2.83 0.74
CA MET A 40 -10.72 -3.57 1.85
C MET A 40 -9.19 -3.55 1.81
N ALA A 41 -8.59 -3.74 0.62
CA ALA A 41 -7.15 -3.65 0.44
C ALA A 41 -6.61 -2.27 0.84
N ILE A 42 -7.27 -1.19 0.40
CA ILE A 42 -6.90 0.19 0.76
C ILE A 42 -7.01 0.41 2.27
N SER A 43 -8.13 0.05 2.90
CA SER A 43 -8.33 0.26 4.34
C SER A 43 -7.32 -0.50 5.19
N MET A 44 -7.00 -1.74 4.83
CA MET A 44 -5.97 -2.53 5.51
C MET A 44 -4.58 -1.93 5.31
N ALA A 45 -4.23 -1.56 4.07
CA ALA A 45 -2.97 -0.90 3.77
C ALA A 45 -2.80 0.42 4.54
N GLU A 46 -3.83 1.26 4.56
CA GLU A 46 -3.85 2.53 5.28
C GLU A 46 -3.58 2.31 6.78
N SER A 47 -4.29 1.37 7.40
CA SER A 47 -4.11 1.04 8.82
C SER A 47 -2.66 0.61 9.12
N ALA A 48 -2.10 -0.30 8.32
CA ALA A 48 -0.74 -0.80 8.49
C ALA A 48 0.33 0.30 8.28
N ILE A 49 0.15 1.12 7.23
CA ILE A 49 1.04 2.23 6.89
C ILE A 49 1.00 3.30 8.00
N LYS A 50 -0.19 3.74 8.41
CA LYS A 50 -0.34 4.77 9.44
C LYS A 50 0.22 4.32 10.78
N GLY A 51 0.04 3.04 11.14
CA GLY A 51 0.65 2.43 12.32
C GLY A 51 2.19 2.36 12.30
N SER A 52 2.83 2.67 11.17
CA SER A 52 4.29 2.54 10.98
C SER A 52 5.01 3.87 10.76
N ILE A 53 4.29 5.00 10.75
CA ILE A 53 4.87 6.34 10.53
C ILE A 53 5.93 6.69 11.59
N ASP A 54 5.63 6.46 12.87
CA ASP A 54 6.57 6.83 13.94
C ASP A 54 7.88 6.05 13.84
N LYS A 55 7.81 4.76 13.48
CA LYS A 55 8.99 3.93 13.21
C LYS A 55 9.79 4.46 12.02
N ALA A 56 9.12 4.92 10.96
CA ALA A 56 9.77 5.52 9.81
C ALA A 56 10.50 6.83 10.15
N ILE A 57 9.90 7.66 11.00
CA ILE A 57 10.52 8.90 11.48
C ILE A 57 11.73 8.62 12.37
N GLU A 58 11.61 7.68 13.32
CA GLU A 58 12.72 7.27 14.18
C GLU A 58 13.88 6.70 13.36
N ALA A 59 13.59 5.80 12.42
CA ALA A 59 14.57 5.21 11.52
C ALA A 59 15.11 6.19 10.46
N LYS A 60 14.50 7.37 10.31
CA LYS A 60 14.74 8.33 9.22
C LYS A 60 14.70 7.67 7.84
N SER A 61 13.76 6.74 7.66
CA SER A 61 13.59 5.97 6.44
C SER A 61 12.14 5.57 6.24
N ILE A 62 11.67 5.54 4.99
CA ILE A 62 10.34 5.04 4.63
C ILE A 62 10.22 3.50 4.67
N ASN A 63 11.33 2.77 4.81
CA ASN A 63 11.34 1.31 4.82
C ASN A 63 10.33 0.65 5.79
N PRO A 64 10.13 1.14 7.04
CA PRO A 64 9.12 0.56 7.93
C PRO A 64 7.70 0.63 7.38
N ILE A 65 7.37 1.67 6.60
CA ILE A 65 6.08 1.82 5.93
C ILE A 65 5.95 0.83 4.77
N ILE A 66 6.98 0.70 3.94
CA ILE A 66 7.02 -0.26 2.82
C ILE A 66 6.84 -1.69 3.35
N LEU A 67 7.55 -2.05 4.42
CA LEU A 67 7.43 -3.36 5.06
C LEU A 67 6.03 -3.60 5.65
N ALA A 68 5.42 -2.58 6.25
CA ALA A 68 4.07 -2.69 6.79
C ALA A 68 3.04 -2.95 5.69
N ALA A 69 3.13 -2.23 4.57
CA ALA A 69 2.27 -2.45 3.40
C ALA A 69 2.46 -3.87 2.82
N GLY A 70 3.71 -4.35 2.69
CA GLY A 70 4.01 -5.71 2.23
C GLY A 70 3.44 -6.80 3.15
N ARG A 71 3.53 -6.63 4.48
CA ARG A 71 2.93 -7.57 5.45
C ARG A 71 1.40 -7.55 5.41
N SER A 72 0.81 -6.37 5.28
CA SER A 72 -0.65 -6.20 5.15
C SER A 72 -1.18 -6.87 3.87
N LYS A 73 -0.45 -6.74 2.75
CA LYS A 73 -0.75 -7.46 1.51
C LYS A 73 -0.74 -8.98 1.70
N ALA A 74 0.26 -9.51 2.40
CA ALA A 74 0.34 -10.93 2.69
C ALA A 74 -0.93 -11.38 3.44
N GLN A 75 -1.32 -10.69 4.52
CA GLN A 75 -2.55 -11.01 5.25
C GLN A 75 -3.81 -10.94 4.37
N PHE A 76 -3.94 -9.91 3.52
CA PHE A 76 -5.09 -9.77 2.63
C PHE A 76 -5.27 -10.95 1.65
N ARG A 77 -4.16 -11.55 1.19
CA ARG A 77 -4.22 -12.72 0.30
C ARG A 77 -4.92 -13.92 0.96
N GLU A 78 -4.92 -14.01 2.30
CA GLU A 78 -5.62 -15.07 3.03
C GLU A 78 -7.14 -14.89 3.05
N GLU A 79 -7.64 -13.66 2.88
CA GLU A 79 -9.07 -13.32 3.01
C GLU A 79 -9.89 -13.58 1.72
N GLY A 80 -9.22 -13.84 0.60
CA GLY A 80 -9.83 -14.35 -0.64
C GLY A 80 -10.26 -13.28 -1.65
N ASP A 81 -9.36 -12.86 -2.54
CA ASP A 81 -9.62 -11.92 -3.65
C ASP A 81 -9.69 -12.69 -5.00
N PRO A 82 -10.87 -13.16 -5.44
CA PRO A 82 -10.98 -14.15 -6.52
C PRO A 82 -10.48 -13.64 -7.87
N ASP A 83 -10.65 -12.34 -8.12
CA ASP A 83 -10.28 -11.70 -9.37
C ASP A 83 -8.93 -10.94 -9.26
N GLY A 84 -8.33 -10.90 -8.07
CA GLY A 84 -7.00 -10.32 -7.84
C GLY A 84 -6.96 -8.78 -7.84
N TYR A 85 -8.11 -8.10 -7.75
CA TYR A 85 -8.15 -6.64 -7.82
C TYR A 85 -7.62 -5.96 -6.56
N GLY A 86 -7.93 -6.47 -5.38
CA GLY A 86 -7.37 -5.95 -4.14
C GLY A 86 -5.85 -6.19 -4.06
N LEU A 87 -5.38 -7.35 -4.54
CA LEU A 87 -3.95 -7.64 -4.65
C LEU A 87 -3.23 -6.70 -5.63
N ALA A 88 -3.86 -6.36 -6.75
CA ALA A 88 -3.33 -5.38 -7.69
C ALA A 88 -3.21 -3.99 -7.04
N THR A 89 -4.23 -3.54 -6.30
CA THR A 89 -4.18 -2.27 -5.57
C THR A 89 -3.05 -2.23 -4.55
N TYR A 90 -2.80 -3.32 -3.81
CA TYR A 90 -1.63 -3.41 -2.93
C TYR A 90 -0.30 -3.23 -3.68
N ASN A 91 -0.15 -3.88 -4.84
CA ASN A 91 1.07 -3.75 -5.64
C ASN A 91 1.29 -2.30 -6.09
N GLU A 92 0.22 -1.61 -6.48
CA GLU A 92 0.27 -0.20 -6.87
C GLU A 92 0.69 0.69 -5.68
N ILE A 93 0.09 0.51 -4.50
CA ILE A 93 0.48 1.22 -3.27
C ILE A 93 1.96 0.99 -2.95
N ILE A 94 2.43 -0.27 -2.94
CA ILE A 94 3.82 -0.61 -2.61
C ILE A 94 4.78 0.02 -3.63
N ARG A 95 4.46 -0.04 -4.93
CA ARG A 95 5.26 0.59 -5.98
C ARG A 95 5.36 2.11 -5.79
N ASP A 96 4.25 2.77 -5.43
CA ASP A 96 4.23 4.22 -5.22
C ASP A 96 5.04 4.61 -3.96
N LEU A 97 5.05 3.77 -2.92
CA LEU A 97 5.92 3.95 -1.75
C LEU A 97 7.41 3.82 -2.11
N PHE A 98 7.79 2.87 -2.97
CA PHE A 98 9.16 2.78 -3.50
C PHE A 98 9.53 4.00 -4.37
N ALA A 99 8.58 4.51 -5.16
CA ALA A 99 8.80 5.75 -5.91
C ALA A 99 9.03 6.94 -4.97
N LEU A 100 8.29 7.01 -3.85
CA LEU A 100 8.49 8.02 -2.82
C LEU A 100 9.86 7.88 -2.14
N GLN A 101 10.31 6.65 -1.81
CA GLN A 101 11.66 6.40 -1.32
C GLN A 101 12.74 7.00 -2.23
N LYS A 102 12.62 6.76 -3.54
CA LYS A 102 13.54 7.30 -4.54
C LYS A 102 13.50 8.84 -4.61
N GLN A 103 12.30 9.44 -4.56
CA GLN A 103 12.15 10.90 -4.55
C GLN A 103 12.76 11.55 -3.31
N MET A 104 12.80 10.83 -2.19
CA MET A 104 13.43 11.28 -0.96
C MET A 104 14.96 11.17 -0.99
N GLY A 105 15.54 10.57 -2.04
CA GLY A 105 16.97 10.33 -2.16
C GLY A 105 17.49 9.23 -1.23
N GLU A 106 16.59 8.39 -0.71
CA GLU A 106 16.99 7.23 0.10
C GLU A 106 17.62 6.15 -0.78
N VAL A 107 18.70 5.55 -0.28
CA VAL A 107 19.27 4.35 -0.91
C VAL A 107 18.31 3.18 -0.66
N PRO A 108 17.83 2.50 -1.71
CA PRO A 108 16.96 1.35 -1.52
C PRO A 108 17.69 0.25 -0.74
N THR A 109 17.12 -0.19 0.37
CA THR A 109 17.61 -1.35 1.14
C THR A 109 16.64 -2.51 1.12
N LEU A 110 15.50 -2.34 0.43
CA LEU A 110 14.48 -3.36 0.24
C LEU A 110 14.38 -3.62 -1.26
N ASP A 111 14.27 -4.89 -1.63
CA ASP A 111 13.95 -5.29 -2.99
C ASP A 111 12.41 -5.26 -3.18
N PRO A 112 11.89 -4.54 -4.19
CA PRO A 112 10.47 -4.54 -4.50
C PRO A 112 9.88 -5.94 -4.72
N ASP A 113 10.62 -6.84 -5.37
CA ASP A 113 10.15 -8.18 -5.66
C ASP A 113 10.07 -9.02 -4.37
N GLU A 114 11.02 -8.85 -3.44
CA GLU A 114 10.96 -9.48 -2.11
C GLU A 114 9.77 -8.97 -1.29
N VAL A 115 9.53 -7.65 -1.27
CA VAL A 115 8.41 -7.06 -0.52
C VAL A 115 7.07 -7.49 -1.12
N MET A 116 6.96 -7.55 -2.45
CA MET A 116 5.75 -8.00 -3.14
C MET A 116 5.52 -9.51 -3.03
N SER A 117 6.56 -10.29 -2.71
CA SER A 117 6.49 -11.74 -2.58
C SER A 117 6.47 -12.23 -1.13
N LEU A 118 6.39 -11.31 -0.15
CA LEU A 118 6.45 -11.64 1.27
C LEU A 118 5.52 -12.80 1.61
N PRO A 119 6.03 -13.84 2.31
CA PRO A 119 5.23 -14.99 2.65
C PRO A 119 4.12 -14.61 3.61
N LEU A 120 3.02 -15.36 3.50
CA LEU A 120 1.93 -15.41 4.46
C LEU A 120 2.50 -15.88 5.80
N ASN A 121 2.76 -14.95 6.73
CA ASN A 121 3.10 -15.30 8.10
C ASN A 121 1.95 -14.80 8.98
N GLY A 122 1.06 -15.74 9.33
CA GLY A 122 0.23 -15.68 10.53
C GLY A 122 1.06 -15.92 11.79
#